data_AF-A0A813GLZ5-F1
#
_entry.id   AF-A0A813GLZ5-F1
#
_cell.length_a   1.000
_cell.length_b   1.000
_cell.length_c   1.000
_cell.angle_alpha   90.00
_cell.angle_beta   90.00
_cell.angle_gamma   90.00
#
_symmetry.space_group_name_H-M   'P 1'
#
loop_
_entity.id
_entity.type
_entity.pdbx_description
1 polymer ?
#
loop_
_entity_poly.entity_id
_entity_poly.type
_entity_poly.pdbx_seq_one_letter_code
_entity_poly.pdbx_strand_id
1 'polypeptide(L)'
;MVIGVAGGFAAGAAVATATLACWQRHQQTRFSQKSHPREWAVWARVDRAQKGVVGRNAIRSLCYRFESDEHAEVLAKLLDPWSLDRITFQDFVNNFESVQMMRRAARLKLWHRCCGIGVAGNVAGHMAQAGEADEHGVATTPAAIFSYYMPPTPFVVQDKQADRQRLEHFPVTYAVISFPKIPGACKVQVEPEMGLYADIVYSADRSRVERLVPRRVAAFNDCSIRSLEGASKLSQKKNWGAGSKGISLRSFPIDSFAPGSFVDNLTLVSYVKRDMQVYQYSVNAPVRNYLLFHEPLLEWIVECINSQTDTDKWEEVFPRLKESDYPTSTWIALGAGEYTHWGQQNYLQPADETVIMIYDERIFPDGPSSEELERQFNDLPAPEGIVTLHQTFI
;
A
#
# COMPACT_ATOMS: atom_id res chain seq x y z
N MET A 1 -45.29 -49.65 61.14
CA MET A 1 -45.63 -48.80 59.97
C MET A 1 -45.08 -47.42 60.27
N VAL A 2 -43.81 -47.15 59.96
CA VAL A 2 -43.34 -46.43 58.74
C VAL A 2 -44.16 -45.15 58.55
N ILE A 3 -43.61 -43.94 58.68
CA ILE A 3 -42.83 -43.24 57.64
C ILE A 3 -41.90 -42.20 58.31
N GLY A 4 -40.64 -42.19 57.89
CA GLY A 4 -39.64 -41.16 58.24
C GLY A 4 -39.68 -39.96 57.29
N VAL A 5 -39.43 -38.78 57.84
CA VAL A 5 -39.30 -37.52 57.09
C VAL A 5 -37.85 -37.38 56.65
N ALA A 6 -37.59 -37.47 55.34
CA ALA A 6 -36.32 -37.10 54.72
C ALA A 6 -36.52 -35.79 53.96
N GLY A 7 -36.00 -34.70 54.51
CA GLY A 7 -35.81 -33.43 53.82
C GLY A 7 -34.34 -33.05 53.90
N GLY A 8 -33.65 -32.98 52.77
CA GLY A 8 -32.24 -32.62 52.76
C GLY A 8 -31.62 -32.55 51.36
N PHE A 9 -31.33 -31.32 50.93
CA PHE A 9 -30.28 -30.93 50.00
C PHE A 9 -30.33 -31.42 48.54
N ALA A 10 -31.06 -30.66 47.71
CA ALA A 10 -30.87 -30.65 46.25
C ALA A 10 -30.89 -29.22 45.67
N ALA A 11 -30.23 -28.26 46.33
CA ALA A 11 -30.16 -26.87 45.86
C ALA A 11 -28.72 -26.33 45.65
N GLY A 12 -27.68 -27.15 45.86
CA GLY A 12 -26.28 -26.70 45.77
C GLY A 12 -25.58 -26.92 44.42
N ALA A 13 -26.03 -27.88 43.61
CA ALA A 13 -25.31 -28.28 42.40
C ALA A 13 -25.62 -27.43 41.15
N ALA A 14 -26.83 -26.86 41.07
CA ALA A 14 -27.26 -26.07 39.91
C ALA A 14 -26.69 -24.64 39.90
N VAL A 15 -26.39 -24.07 41.07
CA VAL A 15 -25.79 -22.73 41.18
C VAL A 15 -24.31 -22.75 40.82
N ALA A 16 -23.58 -23.80 41.22
CA ALA A 16 -22.16 -23.95 40.91
C ALA A 16 -21.89 -24.16 39.41
N THR A 17 -22.74 -24.92 38.72
CA THR A 17 -22.64 -25.13 37.26
C THR A 17 -23.09 -23.92 36.46
N ALA A 18 -24.08 -23.15 36.94
CA ALA A 18 -24.45 -21.87 36.32
C ALA A 18 -23.33 -20.82 36.49
N THR A 19 -22.66 -20.76 37.65
CA THR A 19 -21.52 -19.84 37.84
C THR A 19 -20.31 -20.22 37.00
N LEU A 20 -20.01 -21.51 36.81
CA LEU A 20 -18.92 -21.96 35.92
C LEU A 20 -19.26 -21.76 34.43
N ALA A 21 -20.52 -21.98 34.02
CA ALA A 21 -20.98 -21.71 32.66
C ALA A 21 -21.06 -20.21 32.34
N CYS A 22 -21.34 -19.36 33.34
CA CYS A 22 -21.32 -17.90 33.20
C CYS A 22 -19.88 -17.35 33.22
N TRP A 23 -18.96 -17.97 33.97
CA TRP A 23 -17.52 -17.67 33.91
C TRP A 23 -16.87 -18.11 32.59
N GLN A 24 -17.35 -19.20 31.97
CA GLN A 24 -16.90 -19.63 30.64
C GLN A 24 -17.53 -18.85 29.49
N ARG A 25 -18.62 -18.10 29.71
CA ARG A 25 -19.26 -17.24 28.68
C ARG A 25 -18.72 -15.81 28.61
N HIS A 26 -17.75 -15.44 29.45
CA HIS A 26 -17.09 -14.13 29.41
C HIS A 26 -15.55 -14.21 29.38
N GLN A 27 -14.98 -15.27 28.79
CA GLN A 27 -13.72 -15.07 28.09
C GLN A 27 -14.04 -14.39 26.76
N GLN A 28 -14.27 -13.06 26.78
CA GLN A 28 -14.05 -12.28 25.57
C GLN A 28 -12.64 -12.64 25.10
N THR A 29 -12.54 -13.34 23.98
CA THR A 29 -11.28 -13.63 23.31
C THR A 29 -10.60 -12.29 23.11
N ARG A 30 -9.61 -11.97 23.95
CA ARG A 30 -8.88 -10.72 23.82
C ARG A 30 -8.22 -10.72 22.45
N PHE A 31 -8.58 -9.75 21.62
CA PHE A 31 -7.93 -9.58 20.34
C PHE A 31 -6.45 -9.21 20.55
N SER A 32 -5.60 -9.70 19.65
CA SER A 32 -4.14 -9.52 19.71
C SER A 32 -3.59 -9.33 18.30
N GLN A 33 -2.34 -8.87 18.19
CA GLN A 33 -1.62 -8.84 16.91
C GLN A 33 -1.68 -10.20 16.18
N LYS A 34 -1.57 -11.31 16.91
CA LYS A 34 -1.58 -12.65 16.31
C LYS A 34 -2.96 -13.04 15.77
N SER A 35 -4.04 -12.67 16.47
CA SER A 35 -5.40 -13.02 16.03
C SER A 35 -5.98 -12.05 15.00
N HIS A 36 -5.54 -10.79 15.02
CA HIS A 36 -6.04 -9.69 14.18
C HIS A 36 -4.88 -8.85 13.62
N PRO A 37 -3.96 -9.44 12.82
CA PRO A 37 -2.74 -8.77 12.38
C PRO A 37 -3.02 -7.56 11.49
N ARG A 38 -4.09 -7.60 10.69
CA ARG A 38 -4.51 -6.49 9.82
C ARG A 38 -4.97 -5.29 10.63
N GLU A 39 -5.86 -5.53 11.59
CA GLU A 39 -6.39 -4.51 12.48
C GLU A 39 -5.27 -3.94 13.34
N TRP A 40 -4.37 -4.81 13.82
CA TRP A 40 -3.20 -4.41 14.60
C TRP A 40 -2.27 -3.49 13.83
N ALA A 41 -1.97 -3.80 12.57
CA ALA A 41 -1.14 -2.93 11.74
C ALA A 41 -1.73 -1.51 11.61
N VAL A 42 -3.07 -1.39 11.49
CA VAL A 42 -3.72 -0.07 11.48
C VAL A 42 -3.74 0.55 12.89
N TRP A 43 -3.99 -0.24 13.92
CA TRP A 43 -4.05 0.21 15.31
C TRP A 43 -2.72 0.77 15.81
N ALA A 44 -1.59 0.11 15.53
CA ALA A 44 -0.26 0.56 15.94
C ALA A 44 0.06 1.97 15.42
N ARG A 45 -0.48 2.33 14.24
CA ARG A 45 -0.35 3.67 13.62
C ARG A 45 -1.22 4.74 14.30
N VAL A 46 -2.22 4.32 15.06
CA VAL A 46 -3.08 5.19 15.88
C VAL A 46 -2.52 5.29 17.30
N ASP A 47 -2.15 4.16 17.91
CA ASP A 47 -1.52 4.05 19.23
C ASP A 47 -0.01 4.22 19.17
N ARG A 48 0.43 5.38 18.66
CA ARG A 48 1.86 5.70 18.47
C ARG A 48 2.67 5.69 19.77
N ALA A 49 2.02 5.95 20.90
CA ALA A 49 2.66 5.92 22.22
C ALA A 49 2.70 4.52 22.84
N GLN A 50 2.16 3.51 22.14
CA GLN A 50 2.10 2.11 22.56
C GLN A 50 1.51 1.94 23.96
N LYS A 51 0.47 2.73 24.28
CA LYS A 51 -0.18 2.71 25.60
C LYS A 51 -1.28 1.65 25.68
N GLY A 52 -1.63 1.02 24.57
CA GLY A 52 -2.76 0.11 24.42
C GLY A 52 -4.13 0.81 24.40
N VAL A 53 -4.13 2.15 24.44
CA VAL A 53 -5.31 3.00 24.58
C VAL A 53 -5.08 4.32 23.87
N VAL A 54 -6.07 4.79 23.13
CA VAL A 54 -6.04 6.09 22.45
C VAL A 54 -7.31 6.90 22.70
N GLY A 55 -7.19 8.22 22.66
CA GLY A 55 -8.34 9.13 22.70
C GLY A 55 -8.94 9.38 21.32
N ARG A 56 -10.09 10.06 21.29
CA ARG A 56 -10.81 10.43 20.05
C ARG A 56 -9.96 11.27 19.10
N ASN A 57 -9.06 12.10 19.63
CA ASN A 57 -8.16 12.92 18.81
C ASN A 57 -7.21 12.06 17.95
N ALA A 58 -6.81 10.88 18.41
CA ALA A 58 -6.00 9.96 17.61
C ALA A 58 -6.80 9.40 16.42
N ILE A 59 -8.09 9.09 16.62
CA ILE A 59 -9.02 8.66 15.56
C ILE A 59 -9.26 9.79 14.56
N ARG A 60 -9.49 11.01 15.03
CA ARG A 60 -9.64 12.17 14.13
C ARG A 60 -8.38 12.38 13.29
N SER A 61 -7.21 12.32 13.93
CA SER A 61 -5.93 12.42 13.23
C SER A 61 -5.76 11.32 12.18
N LEU A 62 -6.25 10.11 12.43
CA LEU A 62 -6.28 9.04 11.42
C LEU A 62 -7.09 9.48 10.19
N CYS A 63 -8.32 9.96 10.38
CA CYS A 63 -9.17 10.43 9.29
C CYS A 63 -8.55 11.59 8.50
N TYR A 64 -7.92 12.55 9.18
CA TYR A 64 -7.23 13.68 8.53
C TYR A 64 -6.08 13.22 7.63
N ARG A 65 -5.33 12.19 8.05
CA ARG A 65 -4.28 11.59 7.21
C ARG A 65 -4.81 10.86 5.99
N PHE A 66 -6.10 10.48 5.99
CA PHE A 66 -6.80 9.92 4.84
C PHE A 66 -7.52 10.95 3.99
N GLU A 67 -7.34 12.25 4.28
CA GLU A 67 -8.14 13.33 3.68
C GLU A 67 -9.65 13.05 3.78
N SER A 68 -10.09 12.49 4.91
CA SER A 68 -11.47 12.02 5.17
C SER A 68 -12.07 12.72 6.39
N ASP A 69 -11.84 14.02 6.49
CA ASP A 69 -12.18 14.89 7.62
C ASP A 69 -13.68 14.79 7.97
N GLU A 70 -14.52 14.64 6.95
CA GLU A 70 -15.97 14.50 7.07
C GLU A 70 -16.42 13.27 7.88
N HIS A 71 -15.58 12.23 7.96
CA HIS A 71 -15.85 11.00 8.71
C HIS A 71 -15.30 11.04 10.14
N ALA A 72 -14.49 12.04 10.50
CA ALA A 72 -13.71 12.06 11.74
C ALA A 72 -14.57 12.00 13.00
N GLU A 73 -15.60 12.85 13.09
CA GLU A 73 -16.47 12.89 14.27
C GLU A 73 -17.36 11.65 14.39
N VAL A 74 -17.87 11.14 13.27
CA VAL A 74 -18.71 9.94 13.25
C VAL A 74 -17.90 8.73 13.71
N LEU A 75 -16.70 8.53 13.15
CA LEU A 75 -15.85 7.41 13.51
C LEU A 75 -15.39 7.49 14.97
N ALA A 76 -15.04 8.69 15.46
CA ALA A 76 -14.66 8.89 16.86
C ALA A 76 -15.81 8.57 17.83
N LYS A 77 -17.06 8.92 17.49
CA LYS A 77 -18.24 8.56 18.29
C LYS A 77 -18.56 7.06 18.26
N LEU A 78 -18.38 6.41 17.12
CA LEU A 78 -18.60 4.95 17.00
C LEU A 78 -17.58 4.16 17.82
N LEU A 79 -16.31 4.59 17.82
CA LEU A 79 -15.24 3.92 18.56
C LEU A 79 -15.24 4.24 20.06
N ASP A 80 -15.82 5.37 20.46
CA ASP A 80 -15.97 5.77 21.86
C ASP A 80 -17.39 6.31 22.10
N PRO A 81 -18.43 5.47 22.16
CA PRO A 81 -19.83 5.94 22.25
C PRO A 81 -20.12 6.68 23.56
N TRP A 82 -19.38 6.39 24.62
CA TRP A 82 -19.59 6.93 25.95
C TRP A 82 -18.74 8.16 26.27
N SER A 83 -17.92 8.64 25.32
CA SER A 83 -17.02 9.79 25.50
C SER A 83 -16.04 9.61 26.64
N LEU A 84 -15.54 8.38 26.85
CA LEU A 84 -14.57 8.07 27.89
C LEU A 84 -13.14 8.48 27.48
N ASP A 85 -12.94 8.88 26.22
CA ASP A 85 -11.64 9.19 25.60
C ASP A 85 -10.64 8.04 25.78
N ARG A 86 -11.17 6.81 25.78
CA ARG A 86 -10.46 5.58 26.10
C ARG A 86 -10.86 4.47 25.14
N ILE A 87 -10.33 4.54 23.93
CA ILE A 87 -10.52 3.52 22.89
C ILE A 87 -9.40 2.50 23.06
N THR A 88 -9.75 1.22 23.21
CA THR A 88 -8.77 0.12 23.26
C THR A 88 -8.65 -0.59 21.91
N PHE A 89 -7.64 -1.45 21.75
CA PHE A 89 -7.57 -2.31 20.57
C PHE A 89 -8.81 -3.20 20.40
N GLN A 90 -9.43 -3.63 21.51
CA GLN A 90 -10.66 -4.41 21.47
C GLN A 90 -11.82 -3.63 20.85
N ASP A 91 -12.00 -2.37 21.27
CA ASP A 91 -13.04 -1.47 20.73
C ASP A 91 -12.79 -1.18 19.25
N PHE A 92 -11.52 -1.01 18.88
CA PHE A 92 -11.10 -0.79 17.50
C PHE A 92 -11.43 -1.97 16.58
N VAL A 93 -11.11 -3.20 16.99
CA VAL A 93 -11.44 -4.39 16.20
C VAL A 93 -12.96 -4.60 16.12
N ASN A 94 -13.68 -4.43 17.24
CA ASN A 94 -15.13 -4.57 17.28
C ASN A 94 -15.85 -3.63 16.29
N ASN A 95 -15.26 -2.46 16.00
CA ASN A 95 -15.82 -1.45 15.09
C ASN A 95 -14.96 -1.26 13.83
N PHE A 96 -14.11 -2.24 13.49
CA PHE A 96 -13.17 -2.09 12.37
C PHE A 96 -13.87 -1.94 11.02
N GLU A 97 -15.08 -2.45 10.88
CA GLU A 97 -15.90 -2.24 9.68
C GLU A 97 -16.15 -0.75 9.40
N SER A 98 -16.40 0.06 10.43
CA SER A 98 -16.55 1.51 10.27
C SER A 98 -15.26 2.18 9.82
N VAL A 99 -14.11 1.70 10.31
CA VAL A 99 -12.78 2.15 9.84
C VAL A 99 -12.60 1.77 8.37
N GLN A 100 -13.02 0.56 7.97
CA GLN A 100 -12.98 0.12 6.58
C GLN A 100 -13.89 0.94 5.68
N MET A 101 -15.09 1.31 6.13
CA MET A 101 -16.00 2.18 5.40
C MET A 101 -15.38 3.56 5.15
N MET A 102 -14.82 4.20 6.19
CA MET A 102 -14.09 5.47 6.03
C MET A 102 -12.95 5.34 5.01
N ARG A 103 -12.14 4.28 5.10
CA ARG A 103 -11.05 4.03 4.15
C ARG A 103 -11.54 3.82 2.71
N ARG A 104 -12.69 3.16 2.53
CA ARG A 104 -13.32 2.98 1.20
C ARG A 104 -13.81 4.31 0.65
N ALA A 105 -14.37 5.18 1.49
CA ALA A 105 -14.78 6.53 1.10
C ALA A 105 -13.56 7.39 0.71
N ALA A 106 -12.51 7.38 1.53
CA ALA A 106 -11.21 8.03 1.25
C ALA A 106 -10.65 7.59 -0.11
N ARG A 107 -10.65 6.27 -0.35
CA ARG A 107 -10.24 5.68 -1.62
C ARG A 107 -11.07 6.22 -2.77
N LEU A 108 -12.40 6.23 -2.66
CA LEU A 108 -13.25 6.74 -3.74
C LEU A 108 -12.93 8.21 -4.02
N LYS A 109 -12.79 9.06 -2.99
CA LYS A 109 -12.40 10.46 -3.16
C LYS A 109 -11.10 10.60 -3.96
N LEU A 110 -10.06 9.85 -3.60
CA LEU A 110 -8.73 9.97 -4.19
C LEU A 110 -8.54 9.21 -5.52
N TRP A 111 -9.30 8.14 -5.75
CA TRP A 111 -9.06 7.20 -6.86
C TRP A 111 -10.24 6.98 -7.82
N HIS A 112 -11.42 7.58 -7.60
CA HIS A 112 -12.58 7.38 -8.48
C HIS A 112 -12.35 7.79 -9.95
N ARG A 113 -11.40 8.71 -10.22
CA ARG A 113 -10.94 9.06 -11.57
C ARG A 113 -9.43 8.98 -11.72
N CYS A 114 -8.78 8.17 -10.90
CA CYS A 114 -7.34 7.94 -10.96
C CYS A 114 -7.06 6.50 -11.38
N CYS A 115 -6.33 6.31 -12.47
CA CYS A 115 -5.79 4.99 -12.81
C CYS A 115 -4.41 4.78 -12.18
N GLY A 116 -3.86 3.59 -12.36
CA GLY A 116 -2.55 3.19 -11.90
C GLY A 116 -1.74 2.52 -13.00
N ILE A 117 -0.58 3.09 -13.29
CA ILE A 117 0.35 2.63 -14.33
C ILE A 117 1.72 2.38 -13.71
N GLY A 118 2.42 1.32 -14.10
CA GLY A 118 3.82 1.10 -13.73
C GLY A 118 4.73 1.12 -14.94
N VAL A 119 5.99 1.53 -14.73
CA VAL A 119 7.05 1.53 -15.74
C VAL A 119 7.94 0.32 -15.52
N ALA A 120 7.99 -0.60 -16.48
CA ALA A 120 8.83 -1.78 -16.41
C ALA A 120 10.25 -1.48 -16.91
N GLY A 121 11.27 -1.89 -16.16
CA GLY A 121 12.68 -1.78 -16.56
C GLY A 121 13.33 -0.41 -16.36
N ASN A 122 12.68 0.53 -15.66
CA ASN A 122 13.30 1.81 -15.31
C ASN A 122 13.94 1.72 -13.92
N VAL A 123 15.23 1.40 -13.85
CA VAL A 123 15.93 1.22 -12.57
C VAL A 123 16.61 2.52 -12.15
N ALA A 124 16.45 2.91 -10.88
CA ALA A 124 17.26 3.95 -10.25
C ALA A 124 18.48 3.30 -9.60
N GLY A 125 19.62 3.27 -10.31
CA GLY A 125 20.85 2.61 -9.86
C GLY A 125 21.79 2.25 -11.00
N HIS A 126 22.87 1.51 -10.70
CA HIS A 126 23.79 1.07 -11.73
C HIS A 126 23.18 -0.11 -12.50
N MET A 127 23.09 -0.01 -13.84
CA MET A 127 22.36 -0.92 -14.75
C MET A 127 22.68 -2.44 -14.64
N ALA A 128 23.69 -2.85 -13.87
CA ALA A 128 24.19 -4.23 -13.84
C ALA A 128 23.21 -5.26 -13.25
N GLN A 129 22.08 -4.85 -12.66
CA GLN A 129 21.21 -5.74 -11.88
C GLN A 129 19.77 -5.88 -12.39
N ALA A 130 19.43 -5.31 -13.54
CA ALA A 130 18.13 -5.54 -14.15
C ALA A 130 18.04 -6.98 -14.70
N GLY A 131 17.76 -7.96 -13.84
CA GLY A 131 17.60 -9.39 -14.17
C GLY A 131 16.39 -9.74 -15.05
N GLU A 132 15.89 -8.79 -15.83
CA GLU A 132 14.93 -8.96 -16.92
C GLU A 132 15.36 -8.23 -18.21
N ALA A 133 16.58 -7.67 -18.26
CA ALA A 133 17.18 -7.22 -19.51
C ALA A 133 17.71 -8.44 -20.26
N ASP A 134 17.15 -8.70 -21.44
CA ASP A 134 17.69 -9.66 -22.38
C ASP A 134 19.20 -9.38 -22.60
N GLU A 135 20.00 -10.44 -22.78
CA GLU A 135 21.48 -10.40 -22.92
C GLU A 135 22.00 -9.67 -24.18
N HIS A 136 21.28 -8.69 -24.71
CA HIS A 136 21.61 -7.99 -25.95
C HIS A 136 21.56 -6.46 -25.77
N GLY A 137 22.69 -5.90 -25.32
CA GLY A 137 22.96 -4.46 -25.34
C GLY A 137 22.55 -3.69 -24.09
N VAL A 138 23.18 -2.53 -23.90
CA VAL A 138 22.82 -1.60 -22.81
C VAL A 138 21.49 -0.94 -23.19
N ALA A 139 20.40 -1.31 -22.51
CA ALA A 139 19.10 -0.69 -22.73
C ALA A 139 19.16 0.82 -22.45
N THR A 140 18.65 1.63 -23.37
CA THR A 140 18.67 3.11 -23.27
C THR A 140 17.33 3.71 -22.85
N THR A 141 16.28 2.89 -22.78
CA THR A 141 14.93 3.26 -22.36
C THR A 141 14.30 2.15 -21.52
N PRO A 142 13.24 2.43 -20.75
CA PRO A 142 12.47 1.37 -20.10
C PRO A 142 11.84 0.42 -21.13
N ALA A 143 11.39 -0.75 -20.67
CA ALA A 143 10.93 -1.82 -21.54
C ALA A 143 9.49 -1.64 -22.03
N ALA A 144 8.59 -1.25 -21.12
CA ALA A 144 7.16 -1.09 -21.39
C ALA A 144 6.46 -0.41 -20.21
N ILE A 145 5.20 -0.05 -20.38
CA ILE A 145 4.31 0.30 -19.26
C ILE A 145 3.28 -0.80 -19.02
N PHE A 146 2.72 -0.87 -17.82
CA PHE A 146 1.63 -1.78 -17.52
C PHE A 146 0.56 -1.12 -16.66
N SER A 147 -0.69 -1.54 -16.82
CA SER A 147 -1.79 -1.11 -15.96
C SER A 147 -1.84 -1.96 -14.71
N TYR A 148 -1.83 -1.35 -13.53
CA TYR A 148 -2.09 -2.07 -12.27
C TYR A 148 -3.45 -1.75 -11.67
N TYR A 149 -4.08 -0.64 -12.06
CA TYR A 149 -5.42 -0.27 -11.60
C TYR A 149 -6.16 0.55 -12.64
N MET A 150 -7.43 0.22 -12.88
CA MET A 150 -8.35 0.99 -13.71
C MET A 150 -9.66 1.18 -12.93
N PRO A 151 -10.10 2.41 -12.66
CA PRO A 151 -11.33 2.63 -11.92
C PRO A 151 -12.54 2.07 -12.68
N PRO A 152 -13.48 1.41 -11.99
CA PRO A 152 -14.66 0.85 -12.64
C PRO A 152 -15.59 1.97 -13.11
N THR A 153 -16.17 1.79 -14.30
CA THR A 153 -17.23 2.68 -14.80
C THR A 153 -18.56 2.38 -14.11
N PRO A 154 -19.30 3.39 -13.61
CA PRO A 154 -20.54 3.18 -12.87
C PRO A 154 -21.69 2.54 -13.67
N PHE A 155 -21.60 2.46 -15.01
CA PHE A 155 -22.75 2.11 -15.88
C PHE A 155 -22.55 0.89 -16.81
N VAL A 156 -21.45 0.14 -16.70
CA VAL A 156 -21.21 -1.03 -17.59
C VAL A 156 -21.40 -2.34 -16.82
N VAL A 157 -22.52 -3.00 -17.08
CA VAL A 157 -22.84 -4.37 -16.66
C VAL A 157 -22.91 -5.25 -17.92
N GLN A 158 -21.77 -5.71 -18.40
CA GLN A 158 -21.68 -6.83 -19.33
C GLN A 158 -20.50 -7.70 -18.94
N ASP A 159 -20.56 -8.99 -19.31
CA ASP A 159 -19.61 -10.06 -18.98
C ASP A 159 -18.16 -9.54 -18.97
N LYS A 160 -17.66 -9.25 -17.77
CA LYS A 160 -16.35 -8.64 -17.61
C LYS A 160 -15.33 -9.74 -17.81
N GLN A 161 -14.53 -9.63 -18.86
CA GLN A 161 -13.31 -10.42 -19.04
C GLN A 161 -12.51 -10.43 -17.72
N ALA A 162 -11.98 -11.60 -17.33
CA ALA A 162 -11.35 -11.80 -16.03
C ALA A 162 -10.23 -10.77 -15.73
N ASP A 163 -9.52 -10.33 -16.77
CA ASP A 163 -8.45 -9.34 -16.63
C ASP A 163 -8.94 -7.94 -16.22
N ARG A 164 -10.06 -7.50 -16.81
CA ARG A 164 -10.72 -6.25 -16.43
C ARG A 164 -11.17 -6.27 -14.98
N GLN A 165 -11.76 -7.39 -14.53
CA GLN A 165 -12.18 -7.53 -13.12
C GLN A 165 -11.00 -7.40 -12.15
N ARG A 166 -9.84 -7.93 -12.53
CA ARG A 166 -8.60 -7.82 -11.74
C ARG A 166 -8.10 -6.38 -11.69
N LEU A 167 -8.07 -5.67 -12.81
CA LEU A 167 -7.63 -4.26 -12.84
C LEU A 167 -8.61 -3.31 -12.12
N GLU A 168 -9.89 -3.66 -12.03
CA GLU A 168 -10.87 -2.93 -11.21
C GLU A 168 -10.73 -3.23 -9.70
N HIS A 169 -10.04 -4.31 -9.32
CA HIS A 169 -9.75 -4.61 -7.92
C HIS A 169 -8.63 -3.69 -7.42
N PHE A 170 -9.00 -2.74 -6.58
CA PHE A 170 -8.08 -1.75 -6.03
C PHE A 170 -6.91 -2.38 -5.25
N PRO A 171 -5.65 -2.20 -5.69
CA PRO A 171 -4.50 -2.91 -5.12
C PRO A 171 -3.78 -2.15 -4.01
N VAL A 172 -3.90 -0.81 -3.99
CA VAL A 172 -3.01 0.07 -3.20
C VAL A 172 -3.45 0.19 -1.75
N THR A 173 -2.50 0.15 -0.82
CA THR A 173 -2.72 0.34 0.61
C THR A 173 -1.60 1.19 1.22
N TYR A 174 -1.70 1.53 2.50
CA TYR A 174 -0.72 2.37 3.19
C TYR A 174 -0.06 1.71 4.40
N ALA A 175 -0.55 0.53 4.81
CA ALA A 175 -0.13 -0.11 6.06
C ALA A 175 0.03 -1.63 5.95
N VAL A 176 -0.61 -2.27 4.98
CA VAL A 176 -0.72 -3.73 4.96
C VAL A 176 -0.61 -4.26 3.55
N ILE A 177 0.38 -5.10 3.28
CA ILE A 177 0.41 -5.95 2.10
C ILE A 177 -0.18 -7.31 2.46
N SER A 178 -1.12 -7.81 1.66
CA SER A 178 -1.67 -9.15 1.82
C SER A 178 -0.93 -10.10 0.88
N PHE A 179 -0.37 -11.18 1.42
CA PHE A 179 0.26 -12.20 0.58
C PHE A 179 -0.74 -12.77 -0.44
N PRO A 180 -0.28 -13.09 -1.67
CA PRO A 180 -1.11 -13.72 -2.67
C PRO A 180 -1.60 -15.08 -2.17
N LYS A 181 -2.91 -15.31 -2.23
CA LYS A 181 -3.55 -16.60 -1.93
C LYS A 181 -3.76 -17.44 -3.19
N ILE A 182 -2.91 -17.25 -4.19
CA ILE A 182 -3.00 -17.87 -5.51
C ILE A 182 -2.05 -19.08 -5.51
N PRO A 183 -2.52 -20.30 -5.89
CA PRO A 183 -1.63 -21.45 -6.04
C PRO A 183 -0.47 -21.16 -6.99
N GLY A 184 0.73 -21.62 -6.65
CA GLY A 184 1.94 -21.39 -7.45
C GLY A 184 2.55 -19.99 -7.32
N ALA A 185 1.94 -19.06 -6.56
CA ALA A 185 2.55 -17.78 -6.23
C ALA A 185 3.61 -17.96 -5.14
N CYS A 186 4.84 -17.58 -5.43
CA CYS A 186 5.91 -17.54 -4.46
C CYS A 186 6.90 -16.40 -4.76
N LYS A 187 7.87 -16.22 -3.86
CA LYS A 187 8.93 -15.19 -4.01
C LYS A 187 8.34 -13.78 -4.16
N VAL A 188 7.50 -13.38 -3.20
CA VAL A 188 6.97 -12.01 -3.15
C VAL A 188 8.10 -11.06 -2.77
N GLN A 189 8.23 -9.98 -3.51
CA GLN A 189 9.32 -9.03 -3.38
C GLN A 189 8.79 -7.60 -3.21
N VAL A 190 9.46 -6.81 -2.38
CA VAL A 190 9.27 -5.35 -2.31
C VAL A 190 9.90 -4.76 -3.56
N GLU A 191 9.21 -3.86 -4.23
CA GLU A 191 9.82 -3.06 -5.29
C GLU A 191 9.69 -1.59 -4.86
N PRO A 192 10.72 -1.03 -4.20
CA PRO A 192 10.68 0.34 -3.74
C PRO A 192 10.76 1.26 -4.95
N GLU A 193 9.84 2.20 -5.05
CA GLU A 193 9.78 3.14 -6.18
C GLU A 193 9.43 4.55 -5.71
N MET A 194 9.77 5.53 -6.54
CA MET A 194 9.09 6.82 -6.50
C MET A 194 7.78 6.72 -7.28
N GLY A 195 6.66 6.93 -6.60
CA GLY A 195 5.35 7.09 -7.23
C GLY A 195 5.14 8.54 -7.66
N LEU A 196 4.71 8.76 -8.90
CA LEU A 196 4.38 10.08 -9.44
C LEU A 196 2.88 10.23 -9.66
N TYR A 197 2.27 11.24 -9.06
CA TYR A 197 0.90 11.65 -9.38
C TYR A 197 0.93 12.69 -10.50
N ALA A 198 0.19 12.44 -11.57
CA ALA A 198 0.07 13.34 -12.70
C ALA A 198 -1.38 13.46 -13.22
N ASP A 199 -1.76 14.64 -13.67
CA ASP A 199 -2.99 14.83 -14.44
C ASP A 199 -2.79 14.30 -15.87
N ILE A 200 -3.82 13.68 -16.44
CA ILE A 200 -3.83 13.21 -17.83
C ILE A 200 -4.53 14.26 -18.70
N VAL A 201 -3.82 14.77 -19.70
CA VAL A 201 -4.39 15.69 -20.69
C VAL A 201 -4.65 14.91 -21.97
N TYR A 202 -5.93 14.76 -22.32
CA TYR A 202 -6.38 14.14 -23.57
C TYR A 202 -6.50 15.18 -24.69
N SER A 203 -6.42 14.72 -25.93
CA SER A 203 -6.80 15.52 -27.10
C SER A 203 -8.27 15.92 -27.05
N ALA A 204 -8.64 16.99 -27.76
CA ALA A 204 -10.00 17.52 -27.77
C ALA A 204 -11.07 16.48 -28.18
N ASP A 205 -10.72 15.57 -29.09
CA ASP A 205 -11.54 14.44 -29.55
C ASP A 205 -11.42 13.17 -28.69
N ARG A 206 -10.58 13.21 -27.65
CA ARG A 206 -10.22 12.06 -26.78
C ARG A 206 -9.73 10.83 -27.55
N SER A 207 -9.08 11.03 -28.69
CA SER A 207 -8.47 9.97 -29.48
C SER A 207 -7.09 9.55 -28.95
N ARG A 208 -6.42 10.40 -28.16
CA ARG A 208 -5.11 10.12 -27.55
C ARG A 208 -4.85 10.90 -26.27
N VAL A 209 -3.83 10.51 -25.53
CA VAL A 209 -3.20 11.33 -24.48
C VAL A 209 -2.19 12.27 -25.14
N GLU A 210 -2.25 13.55 -24.81
CA GLU A 210 -1.30 14.57 -25.33
C GLU A 210 -0.13 14.82 -24.38
N ARG A 211 -0.38 14.87 -23.07
CA ARG A 211 0.66 15.05 -22.06
C ARG A 211 0.22 14.60 -20.67
N LEU A 212 1.22 14.43 -19.80
CA LEU A 212 1.05 14.25 -18.37
C LEU A 212 1.51 15.52 -17.64
N VAL A 213 0.79 15.94 -16.59
CA VAL A 213 1.17 17.09 -15.77
C VAL A 213 1.51 16.64 -14.35
N PRO A 214 2.82 16.52 -14.00
CA PRO A 214 3.28 16.15 -12.67
C PRO A 214 2.74 17.07 -11.57
N ARG A 215 2.36 16.50 -10.43
CA ARG A 215 1.81 17.26 -9.28
C ARG A 215 2.43 16.89 -7.95
N ARG A 216 2.65 15.59 -7.71
CA ARG A 216 3.11 15.09 -6.40
C ARG A 216 3.96 13.85 -6.56
N VAL A 217 4.89 13.61 -5.64
CA VAL A 217 5.63 12.35 -5.54
C VAL A 217 5.47 11.72 -4.16
N ALA A 218 5.42 10.39 -4.10
CA ALA A 218 5.24 9.62 -2.87
C ALA A 218 6.12 8.37 -2.86
N ALA A 219 6.42 7.86 -1.67
CA ALA A 219 7.06 6.56 -1.53
C ALA A 219 6.04 5.49 -1.96
N PHE A 220 6.44 4.64 -2.90
CA PHE A 220 5.58 3.63 -3.50
C PHE A 220 6.21 2.25 -3.38
N ASN A 221 5.36 1.25 -3.21
CA ASN A 221 5.76 -0.16 -3.19
C ASN A 221 5.04 -0.91 -4.30
N ASP A 222 5.75 -1.19 -5.39
CA ASP A 222 5.23 -1.94 -6.52
C ASP A 222 5.44 -3.45 -6.32
N CYS A 223 5.01 -3.98 -5.17
CA CYS A 223 5.29 -5.38 -4.81
C CYS A 223 4.94 -6.33 -5.97
N SER A 224 5.77 -7.36 -6.09
CA SER A 224 5.76 -8.26 -7.24
C SER A 224 5.88 -9.71 -6.82
N ILE A 225 5.13 -10.58 -7.49
CA ILE A 225 5.28 -12.03 -7.40
C ILE A 225 6.33 -12.44 -8.43
N ARG A 226 7.55 -12.76 -8.00
CA ARG A 226 8.65 -13.09 -8.94
C ARG A 226 8.41 -14.43 -9.64
N SER A 227 7.71 -15.35 -8.99
CA SER A 227 7.35 -16.66 -9.56
C SER A 227 5.86 -16.91 -9.39
N LEU A 228 5.14 -16.88 -10.50
CA LEU A 228 3.70 -17.14 -10.59
C LEU A 228 3.42 -18.08 -11.76
N GLU A 229 3.04 -19.31 -11.46
CA GLU A 229 2.68 -20.30 -12.46
C GLU A 229 1.43 -19.86 -13.24
N GLY A 230 1.44 -20.05 -14.56
CA GLY A 230 0.33 -19.68 -15.44
C GLY A 230 0.17 -18.17 -15.72
N ALA A 231 1.07 -17.32 -15.21
CA ALA A 231 1.05 -15.89 -15.52
C ALA A 231 1.59 -15.63 -16.93
N SER A 232 0.72 -15.15 -17.83
CA SER A 232 1.09 -14.72 -19.18
C SER A 232 1.40 -13.22 -19.26
N LYS A 233 0.80 -12.40 -18.37
CA LYS A 233 0.97 -10.95 -18.37
C LYS A 233 1.72 -10.46 -17.14
N LEU A 234 2.53 -9.41 -17.30
CA LEU A 234 3.25 -8.82 -16.15
C LEU A 234 2.27 -8.31 -15.09
N SER A 235 1.17 -7.67 -15.52
CA SER A 235 0.19 -7.08 -14.62
C SER A 235 -0.45 -8.10 -13.66
N GLN A 236 -0.51 -9.39 -14.02
CA GLN A 236 -0.97 -10.48 -13.14
C GLN A 236 -0.03 -10.72 -11.95
N LYS A 237 1.28 -10.54 -12.15
CA LYS A 237 2.29 -10.62 -11.07
C LYS A 237 2.31 -9.36 -10.21
N LYS A 238 1.77 -8.25 -10.72
CA LYS A 238 1.78 -6.92 -10.10
C LYS A 238 0.51 -6.61 -9.32
N ASN A 239 -0.65 -7.11 -9.73
CA ASN A 239 -1.92 -6.93 -9.01
C ASN A 239 -2.61 -8.28 -8.80
N TRP A 240 -2.44 -8.84 -7.60
CA TRP A 240 -3.14 -10.03 -7.10
C TRP A 240 -4.34 -9.69 -6.19
N GLY A 241 -4.84 -8.46 -6.26
CA GLY A 241 -5.98 -7.95 -5.49
C GLY A 241 -5.60 -6.95 -4.40
N ALA A 242 -6.53 -6.71 -3.48
CA ALA A 242 -6.37 -5.74 -2.40
C ALA A 242 -5.13 -5.98 -1.54
N GLY A 243 -4.31 -4.93 -1.37
CA GLY A 243 -3.07 -5.03 -0.61
C GLY A 243 -1.95 -5.70 -1.38
N SER A 244 -1.94 -5.60 -2.71
CA SER A 244 -0.79 -6.00 -3.53
C SER A 244 0.21 -4.85 -3.74
N LYS A 245 -0.17 -3.60 -3.45
CA LYS A 245 0.70 -2.42 -3.60
C LYS A 245 0.63 -1.48 -2.41
N GLY A 246 1.62 -0.60 -2.33
CA GLY A 246 1.76 0.38 -1.26
C GLY A 246 1.95 1.81 -1.76
N ILE A 247 1.37 2.79 -1.07
CA ILE A 247 1.67 4.21 -1.25
C ILE A 247 1.69 4.93 0.10
N SER A 248 2.64 5.85 0.28
CA SER A 248 2.71 6.68 1.48
C SER A 248 1.49 7.61 1.61
N LEU A 249 1.05 7.86 2.84
CA LEU A 249 -0.03 8.82 3.11
C LEU A 249 0.40 10.26 2.85
N ARG A 250 1.68 10.55 3.08
CA ARG A 250 2.30 11.84 2.76
C ARG A 250 2.94 11.76 1.38
N SER A 251 2.96 12.88 0.68
CA SER A 251 3.63 13.08 -0.59
C SER A 251 4.27 14.45 -0.59
N PHE A 252 5.31 14.64 -1.39
CA PHE A 252 5.82 15.96 -1.70
C PHE A 252 5.00 16.57 -2.83
N PRO A 253 4.46 17.80 -2.68
CA PRO A 253 4.00 18.55 -3.83
C PRO A 253 5.23 18.91 -4.70
N ILE A 254 5.05 18.88 -6.02
CA ILE A 254 6.07 19.28 -6.97
C ILE A 254 5.49 20.26 -7.97
N ASP A 255 6.24 21.32 -8.26
CA ASP A 255 5.84 22.37 -9.20
C ASP A 255 6.54 22.20 -10.56
N SER A 256 7.58 21.35 -10.61
CA SER A 256 8.36 21.03 -11.79
C SER A 256 8.90 19.61 -11.70
N PHE A 257 9.04 18.98 -12.85
CA PHE A 257 9.71 17.68 -13.03
C PHE A 257 10.94 17.81 -13.94
N ALA A 258 11.40 19.03 -14.20
CA ALA A 258 12.53 19.34 -15.07
C ALA A 258 13.88 19.08 -14.39
N PRO A 259 14.98 18.94 -15.16
CA PRO A 259 16.33 18.94 -14.60
C PRO A 259 16.59 20.20 -13.76
N GLY A 260 17.25 20.02 -12.61
CA GLY A 260 17.54 21.04 -11.61
C GLY A 260 16.36 21.39 -10.68
N SER A 261 15.21 20.72 -10.82
CA SER A 261 14.06 20.95 -9.93
C SER A 261 14.19 20.22 -8.59
N PHE A 262 13.17 20.33 -7.74
CA PHE A 262 13.14 19.67 -6.42
C PHE A 262 13.36 18.16 -6.51
N VAL A 263 12.79 17.49 -7.53
CA VAL A 263 12.87 16.02 -7.65
C VAL A 263 14.30 15.51 -7.80
N ASP A 264 15.24 16.30 -8.32
CA ASP A 264 16.64 15.90 -8.44
C ASP A 264 17.36 15.71 -7.11
N ASN A 265 16.82 16.30 -6.06
CA ASN A 265 17.38 16.21 -4.71
C ASN A 265 16.76 15.04 -3.94
N LEU A 266 15.88 14.25 -4.56
CA LEU A 266 15.22 13.15 -3.89
C LEU A 266 16.03 11.86 -4.04
N THR A 267 16.14 11.12 -2.94
CA THR A 267 16.75 9.81 -2.90
C THR A 267 15.78 8.79 -2.34
N LEU A 268 15.66 7.66 -3.03
CA LEU A 268 14.84 6.51 -2.67
C LEU A 268 15.68 5.48 -1.93
N VAL A 269 15.14 4.92 -0.84
CA VAL A 269 15.76 3.83 -0.10
C VAL A 269 14.69 2.97 0.59
N SER A 270 15.00 1.70 0.84
CA SER A 270 14.08 0.80 1.53
C SER A 270 14.78 -0.15 2.49
N TYR A 271 14.02 -0.55 3.50
CA TYR A 271 14.45 -1.42 4.60
C TYR A 271 13.37 -2.46 4.88
N VAL A 272 13.81 -3.66 5.28
CA VAL A 272 12.97 -4.73 5.80
C VAL A 272 13.33 -4.95 7.26
N LYS A 273 12.34 -5.06 8.13
CA LYS A 273 12.50 -5.53 9.49
C LYS A 273 11.90 -6.92 9.62
N ARG A 274 12.74 -7.88 10.04
CA ARG A 274 12.39 -9.29 10.27
C ARG A 274 12.96 -9.71 11.61
N ASP A 275 12.14 -10.33 12.46
CA ASP A 275 12.54 -10.80 13.79
C ASP A 275 13.28 -9.71 14.61
N MET A 276 12.74 -8.49 14.58
CA MET A 276 13.29 -7.28 15.22
C MET A 276 14.63 -6.77 14.66
N GLN A 277 15.21 -7.44 13.66
CA GLN A 277 16.41 -6.97 12.97
C GLN A 277 16.03 -6.18 11.72
N VAL A 278 16.71 -5.05 11.51
CA VAL A 278 16.50 -4.18 10.35
C VAL A 278 17.61 -4.42 9.33
N TYR A 279 17.22 -4.69 8.09
CA TYR A 279 18.09 -4.90 6.94
C TYR A 279 17.81 -3.86 5.88
N GLN A 280 18.86 -3.25 5.34
CA GLN A 280 18.72 -2.40 4.16
C GLN A 280 18.39 -3.27 2.94
N TYR A 281 17.28 -2.97 2.29
CA TYR A 281 16.72 -3.77 1.21
C TYR A 281 17.11 -3.25 -0.17
N SER A 282 17.09 -1.94 -0.36
CA SER A 282 17.62 -1.27 -1.55
C SER A 282 18.75 -0.32 -1.18
N VAL A 283 19.66 -0.11 -2.13
CA VAL A 283 20.69 0.93 -2.00
C VAL A 283 20.03 2.32 -1.97
N ASN A 284 20.79 3.32 -1.54
CA ASN A 284 20.38 4.72 -1.73
C ASN A 284 20.40 5.02 -3.23
N ALA A 285 19.22 5.31 -3.79
CA ALA A 285 19.01 5.53 -5.21
C ALA A 285 18.52 6.96 -5.45
N PRO A 286 19.42 7.91 -5.74
CA PRO A 286 19.02 9.24 -6.20
C PRO A 286 18.13 9.11 -7.43
N VAL A 287 16.93 9.70 -7.39
CA VAL A 287 15.92 9.46 -8.45
C VAL A 287 16.34 10.05 -9.79
N ARG A 288 17.20 11.09 -9.79
CA ARG A 288 17.84 11.61 -11.00
C ARG A 288 18.66 10.57 -11.78
N ASN A 289 18.99 9.43 -11.15
CA ASN A 289 19.72 8.33 -11.75
C ASN A 289 18.80 7.21 -12.29
N TYR A 290 17.49 7.43 -12.38
CA TYR A 290 16.62 6.55 -13.19
C TYR A 290 17.13 6.50 -14.63
N LEU A 291 17.02 5.32 -15.28
CA LEU A 291 17.43 5.11 -16.67
C LEU A 291 16.82 6.16 -17.61
N LEU A 292 15.52 6.45 -17.44
CA LEU A 292 14.84 7.56 -18.08
C LEU A 292 14.09 8.35 -17.00
N PHE A 293 14.23 9.67 -17.04
CA PHE A 293 13.65 10.56 -16.03
C PHE A 293 13.21 11.89 -16.65
N HIS A 294 12.65 12.79 -15.84
CA HIS A 294 12.19 14.12 -16.25
C HIS A 294 11.17 14.11 -17.41
N GLU A 295 11.11 15.18 -18.19
CA GLU A 295 10.26 15.29 -19.37
C GLU A 295 10.42 14.12 -20.35
N PRO A 296 11.65 13.63 -20.68
CA PRO A 296 11.80 12.47 -21.55
C PRO A 296 11.03 11.23 -21.06
N LEU A 297 10.98 10.98 -19.75
CA LEU A 297 10.17 9.88 -19.20
C LEU A 297 8.68 10.11 -19.41
N LEU A 298 8.19 11.34 -19.19
CA LEU A 298 6.77 11.66 -19.35
C LEU A 298 6.33 11.55 -20.80
N GLU A 299 7.14 12.04 -21.74
CA GLU A 299 6.92 11.92 -23.18
C GLU A 299 6.89 10.45 -23.60
N TRP A 300 7.88 9.67 -23.15
CA TRP A 300 7.93 8.23 -23.43
C TRP A 300 6.72 7.48 -22.86
N ILE A 301 6.26 7.79 -21.65
CA ILE A 301 5.04 7.18 -21.08
C ILE A 301 3.82 7.51 -21.95
N VAL A 302 3.70 8.76 -22.44
CA VAL A 302 2.58 9.18 -23.30
C VAL A 302 2.62 8.44 -24.64
N GLU A 303 3.80 8.30 -25.24
CA GLU A 303 3.99 7.48 -26.44
C GLU A 303 3.54 6.04 -26.19
N CYS A 304 4.05 5.39 -25.13
CA CYS A 304 3.64 4.04 -24.77
C CYS A 304 2.14 3.90 -24.50
N ILE A 305 1.51 4.86 -23.82
CA ILE A 305 0.05 4.85 -23.62
C ILE A 305 -0.66 4.75 -24.97
N ASN A 306 -0.26 5.58 -25.93
CA ASN A 306 -0.93 5.73 -27.21
C ASN A 306 -0.60 4.62 -28.23
N SER A 307 0.58 4.01 -28.18
CA SER A 307 1.06 3.10 -29.23
C SER A 307 1.45 1.69 -28.78
N GLN A 308 1.55 1.41 -27.48
CA GLN A 308 1.90 0.07 -26.99
C GLN A 308 0.78 -0.93 -27.33
N THR A 309 1.14 -2.03 -28.00
CA THR A 309 0.23 -3.10 -28.41
C THR A 309 0.27 -4.28 -27.43
N ASP A 310 -0.79 -5.11 -27.46
CA ASP A 310 -0.79 -6.40 -26.77
C ASP A 310 0.23 -7.35 -27.43
N THR A 311 1.21 -7.79 -26.65
CA THR A 311 2.29 -8.72 -27.03
C THR A 311 2.58 -9.64 -25.84
N ASP A 312 3.43 -10.66 -25.99
CA ASP A 312 3.85 -11.63 -24.97
C ASP A 312 3.38 -11.32 -23.53
N LYS A 313 4.13 -10.48 -22.80
CA LYS A 313 3.84 -10.08 -21.42
C LYS A 313 3.22 -8.69 -21.26
N TRP A 314 3.09 -7.93 -22.35
CA TRP A 314 2.61 -6.55 -22.38
C TRP A 314 1.17 -6.45 -22.85
N GLU A 315 0.55 -5.31 -22.57
CA GLU A 315 -0.88 -5.12 -22.78
C GLU A 315 -1.12 -3.69 -23.28
N GLU A 316 -2.18 -3.49 -24.07
CA GLU A 316 -2.59 -2.15 -24.47
C GLU A 316 -3.04 -1.31 -23.26
N VAL A 317 -2.75 -0.01 -23.27
CA VAL A 317 -3.09 0.90 -22.17
C VAL A 317 -4.20 1.88 -22.54
N PHE A 318 -4.12 2.55 -23.70
CA PHE A 318 -5.15 3.51 -24.09
C PHE A 318 -6.58 2.93 -24.19
N PRO A 319 -6.81 1.73 -24.76
CA PRO A 319 -8.13 1.10 -24.74
C PRO A 319 -8.69 0.93 -23.33
N ARG A 320 -7.84 0.58 -22.36
CA ARG A 320 -8.24 0.44 -20.95
C ARG A 320 -8.60 1.77 -20.31
N LEU A 321 -7.90 2.86 -20.66
CA LEU A 321 -8.29 4.20 -20.21
C LEU A 321 -9.67 4.57 -20.75
N LYS A 322 -9.97 4.25 -22.01
CA LYS A 322 -11.29 4.49 -22.61
C LYS A 322 -12.38 3.65 -21.94
N GLU A 323 -12.12 2.37 -21.69
CA GLU A 323 -13.03 1.47 -20.96
C GLU A 323 -13.28 1.90 -19.52
N SER A 324 -12.34 2.64 -18.93
CA SER A 324 -12.40 3.23 -17.59
C SER A 324 -12.96 4.67 -17.59
N ASP A 325 -13.63 5.06 -18.68
CA ASP A 325 -14.24 6.40 -18.88
C ASP A 325 -13.23 7.56 -18.70
N TYR A 326 -12.06 7.40 -19.31
CA TYR A 326 -11.03 8.44 -19.40
C TYR A 326 -10.66 9.03 -18.02
N PRO A 327 -9.93 8.28 -17.17
CA PRO A 327 -9.40 8.77 -15.90
C PRO A 327 -8.67 10.11 -16.08
N THR A 328 -8.86 11.06 -15.17
CA THR A 328 -8.27 12.40 -15.28
C THR A 328 -6.88 12.50 -14.68
N SER A 329 -6.47 11.50 -13.91
CA SER A 329 -5.16 11.44 -13.28
C SER A 329 -4.64 10.01 -13.23
N THR A 330 -3.35 9.88 -12.97
CA THR A 330 -2.69 8.59 -12.77
C THR A 330 -1.68 8.69 -11.62
N TRP A 331 -1.56 7.60 -10.87
CA TRP A 331 -0.36 7.32 -10.10
C TRP A 331 0.53 6.40 -10.94
N ILE A 332 1.78 6.82 -11.13
CA ILE A 332 2.77 6.13 -11.93
C ILE A 332 3.85 5.58 -11.02
N ALA A 333 3.99 4.26 -10.96
CA ALA A 333 5.11 3.60 -10.33
C ALA A 333 6.30 3.73 -11.32
N LEU A 334 7.28 4.60 -11.01
CA LEU A 334 8.30 5.01 -11.98
C LEU A 334 9.40 3.96 -12.22
N GLY A 335 9.43 2.89 -11.44
CA GLY A 335 10.39 1.81 -11.51
C GLY A 335 11.22 1.64 -10.24
N ALA A 336 11.83 0.47 -10.09
CA ALA A 336 12.44 0.02 -8.84
C ALA A 336 13.83 0.60 -8.56
N GLY A 337 14.12 0.83 -7.29
CA GLY A 337 15.49 1.05 -6.80
C GLY A 337 16.31 -0.25 -6.84
N GLU A 338 17.64 -0.12 -6.96
CA GLU A 338 18.56 -1.25 -6.96
C GLU A 338 18.60 -1.97 -5.59
N TYR A 339 18.54 -3.30 -5.59
CA TYR A 339 18.57 -4.09 -4.37
C TYR A 339 19.98 -4.18 -3.78
N THR A 340 20.06 -4.26 -2.45
CA THR A 340 21.29 -4.74 -1.81
C THR A 340 21.47 -6.24 -2.05
N HIS A 341 22.67 -6.77 -1.82
CA HIS A 341 22.90 -8.22 -1.86
C HIS A 341 21.90 -8.99 -0.96
N TRP A 342 21.57 -8.43 0.20
CA TRP A 342 20.54 -9.01 1.07
C TRP A 342 19.16 -8.99 0.41
N GLY A 343 18.75 -7.85 -0.16
CA GLY A 343 17.45 -7.70 -0.82
C GLY A 343 17.23 -8.63 -2.02
N GLN A 344 18.29 -8.92 -2.78
CA GLN A 344 18.24 -9.86 -3.90
C GLN A 344 18.00 -11.31 -3.46
N GLN A 345 18.50 -11.68 -2.29
CA GLN A 345 18.46 -13.07 -1.80
C GLN A 345 17.29 -13.34 -0.85
N ASN A 346 16.61 -12.29 -0.37
CA ASN A 346 15.57 -12.40 0.63
C ASN A 346 14.22 -11.93 0.09
N TYR A 347 13.32 -12.90 -0.11
CA TYR A 347 11.90 -12.64 -0.37
C TYR A 347 11.17 -12.37 0.94
N LEU A 348 10.02 -11.71 0.83
CA LEU A 348 9.17 -11.34 1.96
C LEU A 348 8.54 -12.57 2.61
N GLN A 349 8.39 -12.49 3.93
CA GLN A 349 7.73 -13.47 4.79
C GLN A 349 6.55 -12.83 5.53
N PRO A 350 5.53 -13.61 5.94
CA PRO A 350 4.50 -13.13 6.85
C PRO A 350 5.11 -12.50 8.10
N ALA A 351 4.53 -11.39 8.54
CA ALA A 351 4.99 -10.55 9.65
C ALA A 351 6.26 -9.71 9.41
N ASP A 352 6.88 -9.77 8.23
CA ASP A 352 7.88 -8.76 7.85
C ASP A 352 7.24 -7.36 7.89
N GLU A 353 8.04 -6.37 8.26
CA GLU A 353 7.71 -4.94 8.14
C GLU A 353 8.63 -4.31 7.11
N THR A 354 8.14 -3.41 6.26
CA THR A 354 8.98 -2.64 5.32
C THR A 354 8.82 -1.16 5.52
N VAL A 355 9.93 -0.44 5.38
CA VAL A 355 9.96 1.01 5.31
C VAL A 355 10.56 1.39 3.95
N ILE A 356 9.80 2.09 3.12
CA ILE A 356 10.28 2.73 1.90
C ILE A 356 10.26 4.23 2.15
N MET A 357 11.39 4.88 1.92
CA MET A 357 11.56 6.31 2.16
C MET A 357 11.99 7.00 0.88
N ILE A 358 11.46 8.20 0.70
CA ILE A 358 12.03 9.20 -0.20
C ILE A 358 12.43 10.37 0.67
N TYR A 359 13.70 10.77 0.59
CA TYR A 359 14.23 11.89 1.36
C TYR A 359 14.91 12.93 0.47
N ASP A 360 14.89 14.19 0.91
CA ASP A 360 15.64 15.29 0.31
C ASP A 360 17.10 15.24 0.78
N GLU A 361 18.01 14.93 -0.13
CA GLU A 361 19.44 14.80 0.16
C GLU A 361 20.10 16.12 0.55
N ARG A 362 19.47 17.28 0.29
CA ARG A 362 19.96 18.57 0.79
C ARG A 362 19.77 18.72 2.30
N ILE A 363 18.77 18.02 2.86
CA ILE A 363 18.47 17.99 4.30
C ILE A 363 19.19 16.79 4.93
N PHE A 364 19.23 15.65 4.24
CA PHE A 364 19.87 14.41 4.70
C PHE A 364 20.99 13.96 3.73
N PRO A 365 22.14 14.66 3.68
CA PRO A 365 23.21 14.37 2.72
C PRO A 365 23.84 12.99 2.89
N ASP A 366 23.87 12.48 4.13
CA ASP A 366 24.37 11.13 4.45
C ASP A 366 23.24 10.09 4.54
N GLY A 367 22.03 10.48 4.12
CA GLY A 367 20.79 9.72 4.33
C GLY A 367 20.23 9.82 5.75
N PRO A 368 19.02 9.28 5.99
CA PRO A 368 18.42 9.24 7.32
C PRO A 368 19.26 8.38 8.28
N SER A 369 19.45 8.85 9.52
CA SER A 369 20.19 8.08 10.52
C SER A 369 19.41 6.82 10.96
N SER A 370 20.09 5.94 11.68
CA SER A 370 19.45 4.77 12.29
C SER A 370 18.33 5.15 13.26
N GLU A 371 18.43 6.29 13.95
CA GLU A 371 17.35 6.79 14.81
C GLU A 371 16.14 7.22 13.98
N GLU A 372 16.33 7.98 12.89
CA GLU A 372 15.21 8.34 12.01
C GLU A 372 14.52 7.10 11.42
N LEU A 373 15.30 6.10 11.02
CA LEU A 373 14.80 4.84 10.50
C LEU A 373 13.99 4.07 11.55
N GLU A 374 14.50 3.94 12.76
CA GLU A 374 13.79 3.27 13.86
C GLU A 374 12.48 4.00 14.17
N ARG A 375 12.48 5.34 14.15
CA ARG A 375 11.27 6.14 14.31
C ARG A 375 10.24 5.85 13.21
N GLN A 376 10.68 5.61 11.97
CA GLN A 376 9.78 5.24 10.87
C GLN A 376 9.10 3.88 11.08
N PHE A 377 9.85 2.86 11.53
CA PHE A 377 9.27 1.55 11.87
C PHE A 377 8.30 1.61 13.06
N ASN A 378 8.37 2.67 13.88
CA ASN A 378 7.45 2.92 14.99
C ASN A 378 6.30 3.88 14.62
N ASP A 379 6.10 4.17 13.33
CA ASP A 379 5.03 5.04 12.81
C ASP A 379 5.01 6.45 13.43
N LEU A 380 6.17 6.92 13.89
CA LEU A 380 6.34 8.28 14.36
C LEU A 380 6.33 9.25 13.17
N PRO A 381 5.88 10.51 13.35
CA PRO A 381 5.92 11.50 12.29
C PRO A 381 7.30 11.62 11.66
N ALA A 382 7.38 11.41 10.34
CA ALA A 382 8.59 11.68 9.57
C ALA A 382 8.95 13.17 9.68
N PRO A 383 10.25 13.50 9.86
CA PRO A 383 10.71 14.89 9.84
C PRO A 383 10.42 15.55 8.48
N GLU A 384 10.58 16.87 8.43
CA GLU A 384 10.58 17.58 7.15
C GLU A 384 11.67 17.01 6.24
N GLY A 385 11.39 16.93 4.93
CA GLY A 385 12.31 16.34 3.96
C GLY A 385 12.25 14.82 3.85
N ILE A 386 11.37 14.11 4.58
CA ILE A 386 11.15 12.66 4.40
C ILE A 386 9.65 12.35 4.18
N VAL A 387 9.37 11.53 3.16
CA VAL A 387 8.10 10.80 3.03
C VAL A 387 8.34 9.31 3.15
N THR A 388 7.50 8.64 3.91
CA THR A 388 7.69 7.23 4.27
C THR A 388 6.43 6.43 4.02
N LEU A 389 6.62 5.22 3.51
CA LEU A 389 5.65 4.15 3.46
C LEU A 389 6.12 3.01 4.36
N HIS A 390 5.46 2.85 5.51
CA HIS A 390 5.66 1.72 6.40
C HIS A 390 4.54 0.69 6.17
N GLN A 391 4.85 -0.58 5.88
CA GLN A 391 3.85 -1.64 5.68
C GLN A 391 4.20 -2.92 6.44
N THR A 392 3.17 -3.61 6.93
CA THR A 392 3.27 -4.95 7.52
C THR A 392 2.71 -5.99 6.55
N PHE A 393 3.38 -7.12 6.41
CA PHE A 393 2.96 -8.17 5.48
C PHE A 393 2.15 -9.25 6.20
N ILE A 394 0.95 -9.56 5.70
CA ILE A 394 -0.03 -10.47 6.34
C ILE A 394 -0.53 -11.60 5.46
#